data_AF-A0A8J2ZY82-F1
#
_entry.id   AF-A0A8J2ZY82-F1
#
_cell.length_a   1.000
_cell.length_b   1.000
_cell.length_c   1.000
_cell.angle_alpha   90.00
_cell.angle_beta   90.00
_cell.angle_gamma   90.00
#
_symmetry.space_group_name_H-M   'P 1'
#
loop_
_entity.id
_entity.type
_entity.pdbx_description
1 polymer ?
#
loop_
_entity_poly.entity_id
_entity_poly.type
_entity_poly.pdbx_seq_one_letter_code
_entity_poly.pdbx_strand_id
1 'polypeptide(L)'
;MWTILRLRFFNDTAFKKIYHIKENLILLKSINKKKVDLQTETFFVSRDQKCPFRQHTLQYIQDKSLLNSQVIEIDSFDIILAMVSAQKGIAFLPESSLGNGFETANDIEPKVFEINFYIRKDSNKSIPNFLIS
;
A
#
# COMPACT_ATOMS: atom_id res chain seq x y z
N MET A 1 -13.33 20.20 -0.46
CA MET A 1 -12.98 18.76 -0.34
C MET A 1 -12.64 18.49 1.11
N TRP A 2 -13.10 17.41 1.77
CA TRP A 2 -12.41 16.76 2.91
C TRP A 2 -13.07 15.41 3.19
N THR A 3 -12.82 14.43 2.32
CA THR A 3 -13.01 13.01 2.64
C THR A 3 -11.70 12.57 3.29
N ILE A 4 -11.76 12.01 4.50
CA ILE A 4 -10.57 11.49 5.16
C ILE A 4 -10.46 9.99 4.85
N LEU A 5 -9.33 9.60 4.25
CA LEU A 5 -8.94 8.23 3.99
C LEU A 5 -8.09 7.72 5.16
N ARG A 6 -8.49 6.63 5.79
CA ARG A 6 -7.71 5.98 6.86
C ARG A 6 -7.69 4.48 6.66
N LEU A 7 -6.50 3.89 6.78
CA LEU A 7 -6.29 2.45 6.79
C LEU A 7 -6.58 1.80 8.16
N ARG A 8 -7.04 2.60 9.13
CA ARG A 8 -7.41 2.15 10.47
C ARG A 8 -8.71 2.81 10.89
N PHE A 9 -9.46 2.14 11.76
CA PHE A 9 -10.65 2.72 12.35
C PHE A 9 -10.29 3.96 13.16
N PHE A 10 -10.96 5.06 12.84
CA PHE A 10 -10.84 6.34 13.50
C PHE A 10 -12.16 6.63 14.24
N ASN A 11 -12.08 6.74 15.57
CA ASN A 11 -13.21 7.06 16.42
C ASN A 11 -13.10 8.51 16.88
N ASP A 12 -13.84 9.40 16.21
CA ASP A 12 -13.86 10.82 16.53
C ASP A 12 -15.31 11.32 16.44
N THR A 13 -15.73 12.08 17.43
CA THR A 13 -17.10 12.55 17.55
C THR A 13 -17.52 13.49 16.41
N ALA A 14 -16.58 14.17 15.77
CA ALA A 14 -16.81 15.08 14.66
C ALA A 14 -16.95 14.37 13.30
N PHE A 15 -16.51 13.11 13.20
CA PHE A 15 -16.52 12.35 11.95
C PHE A 15 -17.44 11.14 12.02
N LYS A 16 -18.00 10.73 10.88
CA LYS A 16 -18.73 9.47 10.73
C LYS A 16 -18.09 8.66 9.62
N LYS A 17 -17.92 7.35 9.85
CA LYS A 17 -17.56 6.40 8.79
C LYS A 17 -18.74 6.31 7.82
N ILE A 18 -18.49 6.50 6.54
CA ILE A 18 -19.53 6.45 5.50
C ILE A 18 -19.37 5.26 4.57
N TYR A 19 -18.16 4.75 4.44
CA TYR A 19 -17.87 3.63 3.56
C TYR A 19 -16.57 2.94 3.97
N HIS A 20 -16.37 1.72 3.49
CA HIS A 20 -15.09 1.02 3.60
C HIS A 20 -14.87 0.13 2.37
N ILE A 21 -13.62 0.03 1.93
CA ILE A 21 -13.19 -0.97 0.94
C ILE A 21 -12.17 -1.90 1.57
N LYS A 22 -12.10 -3.11 1.03
CA LYS A 22 -11.00 -4.02 1.28
C LYS A 22 -10.03 -3.92 0.12
N GLU A 23 -8.75 -3.84 0.44
CA GLU A 23 -7.67 -3.74 -0.54
C GLU A 23 -6.63 -4.82 -0.21
N ASN A 24 -6.18 -5.54 -1.23
CA ASN A 24 -5.14 -6.53 -1.07
C ASN A 24 -3.77 -5.85 -1.10
N LEU A 25 -2.92 -6.18 -0.15
CA LEU A 25 -1.51 -5.82 -0.20
C LEU A 25 -0.75 -6.95 -0.87
N ILE A 26 -0.13 -6.62 -2.01
CA ILE A 26 0.61 -7.56 -2.84
C ILE A 26 2.08 -7.13 -2.93
N LEU A 27 2.98 -8.08 -3.19
CA LEU A 27 4.36 -7.75 -3.50
C LEU A 27 4.47 -7.42 -4.99
N LEU A 28 4.68 -6.15 -5.31
CA LEU A 28 4.74 -5.65 -6.68
C LEU A 28 6.16 -5.79 -7.25
N LYS A 29 6.26 -6.29 -8.48
CA LYS A 29 7.46 -6.32 -9.32
C LYS A 29 7.18 -5.76 -10.71
N SER A 30 8.23 -5.37 -11.44
CA SER A 30 8.12 -5.09 -12.87
C SER A 30 7.71 -6.35 -13.65
N ILE A 31 6.88 -6.20 -14.68
CA ILE A 31 6.53 -7.28 -15.63
C ILE A 31 7.77 -7.84 -16.33
N ASN A 32 8.79 -7.00 -16.53
CA ASN A 32 10.04 -7.40 -17.19
C ASN A 32 10.97 -8.19 -16.26
N LYS A 33 10.67 -8.23 -14.96
CA LYS A 33 11.47 -8.95 -13.96
C LYS A 33 10.95 -10.39 -13.82
N LYS A 34 11.71 -11.34 -14.38
CA LYS A 34 11.32 -12.76 -14.46
C LYS A 34 11.33 -13.49 -13.12
N LYS A 35 12.32 -13.23 -12.26
CA LYS A 35 12.47 -13.88 -10.95
C LYS A 35 12.76 -12.83 -9.88
N VAL A 36 12.20 -13.06 -8.70
CA VAL A 36 12.41 -12.28 -7.48
C VAL A 36 13.13 -13.18 -6.50
N ASP A 37 14.33 -12.79 -6.07
CA ASP A 37 15.07 -13.47 -5.01
C ASP A 37 15.11 -12.57 -3.78
N LEU A 38 14.19 -12.80 -2.85
CA LEU A 38 13.98 -11.95 -1.68
C LEU A 38 15.25 -11.68 -0.85
N GLN A 39 16.27 -12.55 -0.92
CA GLN A 39 17.55 -12.36 -0.21
C GLN A 39 18.43 -11.27 -0.82
N THR A 40 18.19 -10.89 -2.07
CA THR A 40 19.01 -9.91 -2.82
C THR A 40 18.22 -8.68 -3.25
N GLU A 41 16.90 -8.72 -3.18
CA GLU A 41 16.05 -7.61 -3.62
C GLU A 41 16.14 -6.41 -2.68
N THR A 42 15.98 -5.23 -3.26
CA THR A 42 15.71 -4.00 -2.52
C THR A 42 14.21 -3.84 -2.34
N PHE A 43 13.78 -3.58 -1.11
CA PHE A 43 12.40 -3.28 -0.74
C PHE A 43 12.22 -1.78 -0.59
N PHE A 44 11.39 -1.19 -1.44
CA PHE A 44 11.03 0.22 -1.33
C PHE A 44 9.83 0.38 -0.40
N VAL A 45 9.96 1.30 0.55
CA VAL A 45 8.89 1.65 1.48
C VAL A 45 8.67 3.16 1.50
N SER A 46 7.45 3.58 1.84
CA SER A 46 7.21 5.00 2.13
C SER A 46 8.01 5.45 3.35
N ARG A 47 8.52 6.68 3.33
CA ARG A 47 9.14 7.35 4.49
C ARG A 47 8.12 7.68 5.59
N ASP A 48 6.82 7.70 5.28
CA ASP A 48 5.78 7.90 6.28
C ASP A 48 5.74 6.72 7.26
N GLN A 49 6.16 6.98 8.50
CA GLN A 49 6.19 6.01 9.60
C GLN A 49 4.79 5.45 9.94
N LYS A 50 3.72 6.16 9.57
CA LYS A 50 2.32 5.74 9.77
C LYS A 50 1.75 4.99 8.57
N CYS A 51 2.50 4.86 7.47
CA CYS A 51 2.07 4.08 6.32
C CYS A 51 1.96 2.60 6.71
N PRO A 52 0.78 1.97 6.57
CA PRO A 52 0.62 0.57 6.94
C PRO A 52 1.37 -0.37 5.98
N PHE A 53 1.57 0.03 4.73
CA PHE A 53 2.37 -0.75 3.76
C PHE A 53 3.83 -0.82 4.22
N ARG A 54 4.39 0.32 4.68
CA ARG A 54 5.71 0.37 5.32
C ARG A 54 5.77 -0.59 6.51
N GLN A 55 4.83 -0.49 7.44
CA GLN A 55 4.79 -1.35 8.63
C GLN A 55 4.72 -2.83 8.26
N HIS A 56 3.93 -3.19 7.26
CA HIS A 56 3.87 -4.55 6.77
C HIS A 56 5.18 -5.02 6.13
N THR A 57 5.81 -4.19 5.28
CA THR A 57 7.11 -4.54 4.68
C THR A 57 8.18 -4.76 5.74
N LEU A 58 8.26 -3.89 6.75
CA LEU A 58 9.23 -4.04 7.84
C LEU A 58 8.97 -5.29 8.67
N GLN A 59 7.70 -5.61 8.96
CA GLN A 59 7.36 -6.87 9.63
C GLN A 59 7.75 -8.07 8.78
N TYR A 60 7.48 -8.03 7.46
CA TYR A 60 7.83 -9.10 6.54
C TYR A 60 9.35 -9.34 6.47
N ILE A 61 10.16 -8.26 6.42
CA ILE A 61 11.62 -8.32 6.47
C ILE A 61 12.07 -9.06 7.74
N GLN A 62 11.48 -8.73 8.90
CA GLN A 62 11.80 -9.37 10.17
C GLN A 62 11.39 -10.84 10.20
N ASP A 63 10.15 -11.15 9.80
CA ASP A 63 9.60 -12.51 9.83
C ASP A 63 10.36 -13.47 8.91
N LYS A 64 10.92 -12.96 7.81
CA LYS A 64 11.72 -13.72 6.84
C LYS A 64 13.22 -13.65 7.11
N SER A 65 13.65 -13.04 8.21
CA SER A 65 15.07 -12.84 8.56
C SER A 65 15.89 -12.18 7.43
N LEU A 66 15.26 -11.26 6.69
CA LEU A 66 15.91 -10.48 5.64
C LEU A 66 16.72 -9.33 6.26
N LEU A 67 17.63 -8.76 5.48
CA LEU A 67 18.51 -7.71 5.96
C LEU A 67 17.81 -6.36 5.95
N ASN A 68 17.89 -5.60 7.04
CA ASN A 68 17.40 -4.22 7.10
C ASN A 68 18.05 -3.31 6.05
N SER A 69 19.28 -3.62 5.62
CA SER A 69 19.97 -2.89 4.55
C SER A 69 19.30 -3.03 3.17
N GLN A 70 18.38 -3.99 3.01
CA GLN A 70 17.58 -4.13 1.79
C GLN A 70 16.44 -3.11 1.72
N VAL A 71 16.14 -2.37 2.80
CA VAL A 71 15.03 -1.42 2.84
C VAL A 71 15.50 -0.02 2.44
N ILE A 72 14.83 0.58 1.45
CA ILE A 72 15.05 1.98 1.05
C ILE A 72 13.76 2.77 1.25
N GLU A 73 13.87 3.86 2.01
CA GLU A 73 12.75 4.77 2.29
C GLU A 73 12.64 5.90 1.26
N ILE A 74 11.50 5.93 0.56
CA ILE A 74 11.18 6.89 -0.49
C ILE A 74 10.00 7.76 -0.03
N ASP A 75 10.05 9.05 -0.33
CA ASP A 75 9.07 10.05 0.12
C ASP A 75 7.80 10.12 -0.74
N SER A 76 7.83 9.59 -1.96
CA SER A 76 6.72 9.61 -2.90
C SER A 76 6.32 8.21 -3.39
N PHE A 77 5.02 7.96 -3.46
CA PHE A 77 4.45 6.75 -4.05
C PHE A 77 4.84 6.58 -5.52
N ASP A 78 4.82 7.66 -6.31
CA ASP A 78 5.17 7.62 -7.73
C ASP A 78 6.63 7.26 -7.95
N ILE A 79 7.52 7.70 -7.05
CA ILE A 79 8.94 7.35 -7.10
C ILE A 79 9.12 5.87 -6.77
N ILE A 80 8.39 5.32 -5.79
CA ILE A 80 8.39 3.87 -5.52
C ILE A 80 8.01 3.10 -6.79
N LEU A 81 6.91 3.46 -7.46
CA LEU A 81 6.47 2.81 -8.70
C LEU A 81 7.53 2.93 -9.81
N ALA A 82 8.14 4.09 -9.98
CA ALA A 82 9.20 4.31 -10.96
C ALA A 82 10.42 3.40 -10.70
N MET A 83 10.83 3.26 -9.44
CA MET A 83 11.96 2.40 -9.05
C MET A 83 11.67 0.91 -9.28
N VAL A 84 10.45 0.46 -8.96
CA VAL A 84 10.00 -0.91 -9.25
C VAL A 84 9.96 -1.14 -10.76
N SER A 85 9.40 -0.21 -11.53
CA SER A 85 9.31 -0.30 -13.00
C SER A 85 10.70 -0.38 -13.65
N ALA A 86 11.65 0.40 -13.16
CA ALA A 86 13.07 0.38 -13.55
C ALA A 86 13.85 -0.85 -13.06
N GLN A 87 13.15 -1.86 -12.49
CA GLN A 87 13.72 -3.12 -11.99
C GLN A 87 14.77 -2.93 -10.89
N LYS A 88 14.69 -1.83 -10.14
CA LYS A 88 15.64 -1.53 -9.04
C LYS A 88 15.28 -2.21 -7.72
N GLY A 89 14.17 -2.92 -7.69
CA GLY A 89 13.67 -3.62 -6.51
C GLY A 89 12.18 -3.90 -6.62
N ILE A 90 11.55 -4.06 -5.46
CA ILE A 90 10.16 -4.49 -5.27
C ILE A 90 9.52 -3.68 -4.13
N ALA A 91 8.20 -3.69 -4.05
CA ALA A 91 7.48 -2.99 -2.99
C ALA A 91 6.17 -3.70 -2.63
N PHE A 92 5.81 -3.74 -1.35
CA PHE A 92 4.46 -4.13 -0.96
C PHE A 92 3.52 -2.95 -1.17
N LEU A 93 2.60 -3.06 -2.12
CA LEU A 93 1.66 -2.00 -2.49
C LEU A 93 0.23 -2.53 -2.65
N PRO A 94 -0.79 -1.66 -2.58
CA PRO A 94 -2.17 -2.01 -2.93
C PRO A 94 -2.28 -2.72 -4.27
N GLU A 95 -3.17 -3.70 -4.39
CA GLU A 95 -3.49 -4.38 -5.64
C GLU A 95 -4.02 -3.41 -6.70
N SER A 96 -4.70 -2.33 -6.28
CA SER A 96 -5.04 -1.19 -7.14
C SER A 96 -3.83 -0.47 -7.78
N SER A 97 -2.60 -0.78 -7.36
CA SER A 97 -1.37 -0.30 -8.00
C SER A 97 -0.97 -1.16 -9.20
N LEU A 98 -1.62 -2.30 -9.43
CA LEU A 98 -1.44 -3.07 -10.66
C LEU A 98 -1.92 -2.21 -11.84
N GLY A 99 -1.01 -2.05 -12.79
CA GLY A 99 -1.26 -1.34 -14.03
C GLY A 99 -0.31 -1.86 -15.09
N ASN A 100 -0.31 -1.21 -16.25
CA ASN A 100 0.56 -1.59 -17.35
C ASN A 100 2.03 -1.55 -16.89
N GLY A 101 2.70 -2.70 -16.91
CA GLY A 101 4.13 -2.81 -16.57
C GLY A 101 4.44 -3.45 -15.21
N PHE A 102 3.44 -3.84 -14.43
CA PHE A 102 3.63 -4.48 -13.13
C PHE A 102 2.96 -5.85 -13.05
N GLU A 103 3.52 -6.70 -12.20
CA GLU A 103 2.96 -8.00 -11.84
C GLU A 103 3.17 -8.24 -10.35
N THR A 104 2.41 -9.18 -9.79
CA THR A 104 2.66 -9.69 -8.45
C THR A 104 3.87 -10.64 -8.48
N ALA A 105 4.76 -10.52 -7.50
CA ALA A 105 5.75 -11.55 -7.23
C ALA A 105 5.04 -12.74 -6.56
N ASN A 106 5.11 -13.92 -7.19
CA ASN A 106 4.42 -15.12 -6.72
C ASN A 106 4.87 -15.55 -5.30
N ASP A 107 4.06 -16.38 -4.66
CA ASP A 107 4.33 -17.10 -3.40
C ASP A 107 4.20 -16.29 -2.09
N ILE A 108 3.52 -15.14 -2.13
CA ILE A 108 3.15 -14.41 -0.90
C ILE A 108 1.64 -14.28 -0.84
N GLU A 109 1.05 -14.83 0.22
CA GLU A 109 -0.38 -14.65 0.48
C GLU A 109 -0.70 -13.16 0.65
N PRO A 110 -1.66 -12.62 -0.12
CA PRO A 110 -2.04 -11.22 0.00
C PRO A 110 -2.57 -10.91 1.40
N LYS A 111 -2.13 -9.79 1.98
CA LYS A 111 -2.68 -9.30 3.24
C LYS A 111 -3.80 -8.28 2.96
N VAL A 112 -4.99 -8.54 3.47
CA VAL A 112 -6.13 -7.63 3.29
C VAL A 112 -6.05 -6.46 4.28
N PHE A 113 -6.22 -5.24 3.78
CA PHE A 113 -6.39 -4.02 4.57
C PHE A 113 -7.77 -3.41 4.36
N GLU A 114 -8.37 -2.88 5.42
CA GLU A 114 -9.62 -2.13 5.35
C GLU A 114 -9.30 -0.63 5.25
N ILE A 115 -9.65 -0.02 4.12
CA ILE A 115 -9.60 1.42 3.93
C ILE A 115 -10.96 1.99 4.30
N ASN A 116 -10.98 2.81 5.34
CA ASN A 116 -12.15 3.43 5.89
C ASN A 116 -12.26 4.88 5.38
N PHE A 117 -13.47 5.24 4.94
CA PHE A 117 -13.80 6.58 4.46
C PHE A 117 -14.64 7.32 5.48
N TYR A 118 -14.19 8.52 5.82
CA TYR A 118 -14.85 9.37 6.80
C TYR A 118 -15.26 10.71 6.20
N ILE A 119 -16.39 11.20 6.69
CA ILE A 119 -16.85 12.56 6.45
C ILE A 119 -17.17 13.22 7.79
N ARG A 120 -17.08 14.56 7.86
CA ARG A 120 -17.57 15.29 9.02
C ARG A 120 -19.08 15.12 9.15
N LYS A 121 -19.58 15.00 10.39
CA LYS A 121 -21.03 14.79 10.64
C LYS A 121 -21.89 15.96 10.18
N ASP A 122 -21.37 17.17 10.22
CA ASP A 122 -22.02 18.42 9.78
C ASP A 122 -21.93 18.64 8.26
N SER A 123 -21.36 17.70 7.51
CA SER A 123 -21.27 17.78 6.05
C SER A 123 -22.56 17.28 5.39
N ASN A 124 -23.13 18.11 4.52
CA ASN A 124 -24.28 17.78 3.67
C ASN A 124 -23.89 17.10 2.34
N LYS A 125 -22.63 16.68 2.17
CA LYS A 125 -22.18 16.04 0.92
C LYS A 125 -22.65 14.60 0.83
N SER A 126 -23.10 14.21 -0.34
CA SER A 126 -23.39 12.82 -0.69
C SER A 126 -22.11 11.98 -0.74
N ILE A 127 -22.26 10.69 -0.48
CA ILE A 127 -21.19 9.71 -0.70
C ILE A 127 -20.95 9.63 -2.21
N PRO A 128 -19.71 9.79 -2.71
CA PRO A 128 -19.43 9.67 -4.13
C PRO A 128 -19.85 8.31 -4.68
N ASN A 129 -20.48 8.30 -5.86
CA ASN A 129 -21.01 7.06 -6.47
C ASN A 129 -19.93 6.01 -6.72
N PHE A 130 -18.70 6.41 -7.03
CA PHE A 130 -17.57 5.48 -7.23
C PHE A 130 -17.19 4.69 -5.97
N LEU A 131 -17.68 5.11 -4.80
CA LEU A 131 -17.52 4.35 -3.56
C LEU A 131 -18.68 3.38 -3.33
N ILE A 132 -19.80 3.44 -4.04
CA ILE A 132 -20.99 2.62 -3.72
C ILE A 132 -21.46 1.74 -4.88
N SER A 133 -20.71 1.77 -6.00
CA SER A 133 -20.86 0.88 -7.16
C SER A 133 -19.94 -0.32 -7.04
#